data_AF-A0A544T0G5-F1
#
_entry.id   AF-A0A544T0G5-F1
#
_cell.length_a   1.000
_cell.length_b   1.000
_cell.length_c   1.000
_cell.angle_alpha   90.00
_cell.angle_beta   90.00
_cell.angle_gamma   90.00
#
_symmetry.space_group_name_H-M   'P 1'
#
loop_
_entity.id
_entity.type
_entity.pdbx_description
1 polymer ?
#
loop_
_entity_poly.entity_id
_entity_poly.type
_entity_poly.pdbx_seq_one_letter_code
_entity_poly.pdbx_strand_id
1 'polypeptide(L)'
;MNADINKLLLQIIHTYKEQGPQWKPGKDLLHLKKRISRRDLPLESTLHQYNSLIIDIVTNIRSNVHIYYLEHFEQRYIVFSANYWIIIIGEDKILETAMITRSPERYLSKEKGYTYIGTVKEVFSWIE
;
A
#
# COMPACT_ATOMS: atom_id res chain seq x y z
N MET A 1 -17.75 11.76 -3.22
CA MET A 1 -16.87 10.84 -2.46
C MET A 1 -15.73 10.28 -3.33
N ASN A 2 -15.97 9.80 -4.57
CA ASN A 2 -14.92 9.20 -5.41
C ASN A 2 -13.80 10.16 -5.89
N ALA A 3 -14.07 11.43 -6.20
CA ALA A 3 -13.07 12.31 -6.82
C ALA A 3 -11.82 12.56 -5.95
N ASP A 4 -11.99 12.74 -4.63
CA ASP A 4 -10.88 13.02 -3.72
C ASP A 4 -9.97 11.80 -3.51
N ILE A 5 -10.56 10.61 -3.44
CA ILE A 5 -9.83 9.33 -3.32
C ILE A 5 -9.04 9.06 -4.60
N ASN A 6 -9.66 9.25 -5.75
CA ASN A 6 -9.02 9.07 -7.05
C ASN A 6 -7.80 10.00 -7.19
N LYS A 7 -7.97 11.28 -6.83
CA LYS A 7 -6.87 12.25 -6.82
C LYS A 7 -5.76 11.87 -5.84
N LEU A 8 -6.11 11.40 -4.65
CA LEU A 8 -5.13 10.93 -3.67
C LEU A 8 -4.34 9.71 -4.20
N LEU A 9 -5.03 8.74 -4.80
CA LEU A 9 -4.40 7.57 -5.41
C LEU A 9 -3.38 7.98 -6.49
N LEU A 10 -3.77 8.91 -7.37
CA LEU A 10 -2.87 9.48 -8.38
C LEU A 10 -1.61 10.09 -7.75
N GLN A 11 -1.80 10.90 -6.71
CA GLN A 11 -0.71 11.57 -6.02
C GLN A 11 0.24 10.57 -5.35
N ILE A 12 -0.29 9.51 -4.73
CA ILE A 12 0.51 8.43 -4.14
C ILE A 12 1.32 7.73 -5.25
N ILE A 13 0.67 7.29 -6.33
CA ILE A 13 1.34 6.57 -7.42
C ILE A 13 2.42 7.43 -8.06
N HIS A 14 2.13 8.71 -8.33
CA HIS A 14 3.12 9.64 -8.89
C HIS A 14 4.29 9.86 -7.93
N THR A 15 4.02 10.09 -6.65
CA THR A 15 5.07 10.26 -5.62
C THR A 15 5.96 9.02 -5.55
N TYR A 16 5.38 7.81 -5.59
CA TYR A 16 6.15 6.57 -5.47
C TYR A 16 6.96 6.25 -6.73
N LYS A 17 6.48 6.66 -7.91
CA LYS A 17 7.26 6.57 -9.16
C LYS A 17 8.46 7.50 -9.17
N GLU A 18 8.27 8.76 -8.77
CA GLU A 18 9.30 9.79 -8.90
C GLU A 18 10.28 9.82 -7.72
N GLN A 19 9.78 9.60 -6.49
CA GLN A 19 10.54 9.81 -5.25
C GLN A 19 10.75 8.51 -4.46
N GLY A 20 10.06 7.43 -4.84
CA GLY A 20 10.07 6.17 -4.10
C GLY A 20 9.26 6.21 -2.79
N PRO A 21 9.22 5.09 -2.04
CA PRO A 21 8.44 4.99 -0.81
C PRO A 21 8.93 5.93 0.28
N GLN A 22 8.01 6.74 0.82
CA GLN A 22 8.26 7.65 1.93
C GLN A 22 7.90 6.96 3.24
N TRP A 23 8.85 6.25 3.85
CA TRP A 23 8.60 5.55 5.10
C TRP A 23 8.37 6.51 6.25
N LYS A 24 7.45 6.13 7.13
CA LYS A 24 7.40 6.71 8.47
C LYS A 24 8.77 6.52 9.15
N PRO A 25 9.30 7.55 9.86
CA PRO A 25 10.66 7.50 10.39
C PRO A 25 10.96 6.21 11.17
N GLY A 26 12.05 5.52 10.78
CA GLY A 26 12.54 4.28 11.39
C GLY A 26 11.74 3.02 11.06
N LYS A 27 10.65 3.10 10.28
CA LYS A 27 9.86 1.92 9.89
C LYS A 27 10.44 1.16 8.72
N ASP A 28 11.23 1.80 7.87
CA ASP A 28 11.91 1.22 6.71
C ASP A 28 12.73 -0.03 7.08
N LEU A 29 13.78 0.14 7.88
CA LEU A 29 14.68 -0.94 8.28
C LEU A 29 13.98 -1.92 9.22
N LEU A 30 13.04 -1.44 10.04
CA LEU A 30 12.24 -2.31 10.91
C LEU A 30 11.40 -3.29 10.10
N HIS A 31 10.70 -2.81 9.08
CA HIS A 31 9.88 -3.65 8.21
C HIS A 31 10.75 -4.60 7.37
N LEU A 32 11.86 -4.10 6.79
CA LEU A 32 12.81 -4.94 6.04
C LEU A 32 13.31 -6.10 6.91
N LYS A 33 13.88 -5.82 8.08
CA LYS A 33 14.39 -6.84 9.01
C LYS A 33 13.29 -7.83 9.40
N LYS A 34 12.07 -7.35 9.65
CA LYS A 34 10.93 -8.19 9.98
C LYS A 34 10.56 -9.12 8.82
N ARG A 35 10.55 -8.63 7.57
CA ARG A 35 10.27 -9.46 6.39
C ARG A 35 11.34 -10.53 6.19
N ILE A 36 12.61 -10.16 6.31
CA ILE A 36 13.73 -11.12 6.23
C ILE A 36 13.62 -12.18 7.33
N SER A 37 13.37 -11.78 8.59
CA SER A 37 13.26 -12.73 9.72
C SER A 37 12.12 -13.73 9.55
N ARG A 38 11.06 -13.34 8.83
CA ARG A 38 9.89 -14.18 8.52
C ARG A 38 10.07 -15.01 7.26
N ARG A 39 11.21 -14.88 6.57
CA ARG A 39 11.50 -15.48 5.27
C ARG A 39 10.51 -15.03 4.18
N ASP A 40 9.94 -13.83 4.36
CA ASP A 40 9.11 -13.17 3.35
C ASP A 40 9.97 -12.57 2.22
N LEU A 41 11.25 -12.34 2.51
CA LEU A 41 12.27 -11.84 1.58
C LEU A 41 13.57 -12.66 1.76
N PRO A 42 14.42 -12.77 0.71
CA PRO A 42 15.77 -13.32 0.81
C PRO A 42 16.62 -12.66 1.91
N LEU A 43 17.56 -13.40 2.50
CA LEU A 43 18.37 -12.94 3.64
C LEU A 43 19.25 -11.72 3.30
N GLU A 44 19.68 -11.65 2.06
CA GLU A 44 20.51 -10.61 1.47
C GLU A 44 19.72 -9.40 0.93
N SER A 45 18.40 -9.39 1.14
CA SER A 45 17.53 -8.32 0.65
C SER A 45 17.94 -6.97 1.23
N THR A 46 18.12 -6.01 0.33
CA THR A 46 18.44 -4.62 0.65
C THR A 46 17.18 -3.77 0.78
N LEU A 47 17.30 -2.62 1.43
CA LEU A 47 16.21 -1.64 1.49
C LEU A 47 15.82 -1.16 0.08
N HIS A 48 16.79 -1.04 -0.82
CA HIS A 48 16.53 -0.67 -2.22
C HIS A 48 15.63 -1.69 -2.90
N GLN A 49 15.98 -2.98 -2.88
CA GLN A 49 15.17 -4.05 -3.48
C GLN A 49 13.77 -4.13 -2.86
N TYR A 50 13.68 -3.94 -1.54
CA TYR A 50 12.39 -3.93 -0.86
C TYR A 50 11.53 -2.74 -1.29
N ASN A 51 12.11 -1.55 -1.40
CA ASN A 51 11.41 -0.38 -1.92
C ASN A 51 11.00 -0.56 -3.39
N SER A 52 11.83 -1.18 -4.23
CA SER A 52 11.46 -1.53 -5.62
C SER A 52 10.23 -2.42 -5.66
N LEU A 53 10.16 -3.47 -4.84
CA LEU A 53 8.98 -4.33 -4.74
C LEU A 53 7.71 -3.55 -4.35
N ILE A 54 7.85 -2.59 -3.43
CA ILE A 54 6.72 -1.75 -3.00
C ILE A 54 6.26 -0.84 -4.13
N ILE A 55 7.20 -0.21 -4.86
CA ILE A 55 6.90 0.60 -6.04
C ILE A 55 6.19 -0.26 -7.08
N ASP A 56 6.68 -1.46 -7.37
CA ASP A 56 6.06 -2.37 -8.33
C ASP A 56 4.62 -2.67 -7.95
N ILE A 57 4.33 -2.95 -6.67
CA ILE A 57 2.96 -3.21 -6.21
C ILE A 57 2.09 -1.95 -6.32
N VAL A 58 2.57 -0.80 -5.83
CA VAL A 58 1.80 0.45 -5.82
C VAL A 58 1.49 0.95 -7.23
N THR A 59 2.40 0.73 -8.19
CA THR A 59 2.29 1.25 -9.55
C THR A 59 1.70 0.25 -10.56
N ASN A 60 1.54 -1.01 -10.16
CA ASN A 60 0.95 -2.04 -11.02
C ASN A 60 -0.55 -1.83 -11.18
N ILE A 61 -0.98 -1.72 -12.43
CA ILE A 61 -2.38 -1.51 -12.83
C ILE A 61 -3.33 -2.62 -12.34
N ARG A 62 -2.82 -3.81 -12.02
CA ARG A 62 -3.61 -4.95 -11.53
C ARG A 62 -3.67 -5.05 -10.01
N SER A 63 -2.96 -4.18 -9.28
CA SER A 63 -3.03 -4.19 -7.82
C SER A 63 -4.42 -3.78 -7.36
N ASN A 64 -4.94 -4.52 -6.39
CA ASN A 64 -6.21 -4.22 -5.74
C ASN A 64 -6.02 -3.02 -4.81
N VAL A 65 -7.01 -2.13 -4.78
CA VAL A 65 -7.02 -0.93 -3.96
C VAL A 65 -8.18 -1.00 -2.98
N HIS A 66 -7.89 -0.71 -1.72
CA HIS A 66 -8.87 -0.57 -0.66
C HIS A 66 -8.67 0.77 0.04
N ILE A 67 -9.73 1.27 0.65
CA ILE A 67 -9.69 2.39 1.59
C ILE A 67 -9.89 1.84 2.97
N TYR A 68 -9.07 2.29 3.90
CA TYR A 68 -9.25 2.03 5.31
C TYR A 68 -9.57 3.34 6.03
N TYR A 69 -10.70 3.34 6.72
CA TYR A 69 -11.15 4.42 7.56
C TYR A 69 -11.74 3.85 8.85
N LEU A 70 -11.29 4.35 9.99
CA LEU A 70 -11.94 4.12 11.27
C LEU A 70 -12.59 5.44 11.69
N GLU A 71 -13.85 5.39 12.10
CA GLU A 71 -14.69 6.56 12.44
C GLU A 71 -14.08 7.46 13.54
N HIS A 72 -13.11 6.96 14.30
CA HIS A 72 -12.39 7.69 15.35
C HIS A 72 -10.97 8.14 14.96
N PHE A 73 -10.55 7.92 13.72
CA PHE A 73 -9.25 8.33 13.21
C PHE A 73 -9.43 9.47 12.20
N GLU A 74 -8.64 10.54 12.37
CA GLU A 74 -8.68 11.70 11.47
C GLU A 74 -8.06 11.40 10.09
N GLN A 75 -7.31 10.30 9.97
CA GLN A 75 -6.55 9.95 8.78
C GLN A 75 -7.17 8.78 8.02
N ARG A 76 -7.29 8.94 6.69
CA ARG A 76 -7.61 7.84 5.77
C ARG A 76 -6.34 7.14 5.28
N TYR A 77 -6.46 5.86 4.98
CA TYR A 77 -5.38 5.09 4.38
C TYR A 77 -5.81 4.47 3.06
N ILE A 78 -4.90 4.52 2.08
CA ILE A 78 -5.00 3.79 0.83
C ILE A 78 -4.18 2.52 0.95
N VAL A 79 -4.79 1.40 0.60
CA VAL A 79 -4.20 0.08 0.77
C VAL A 79 -4.11 -0.63 -0.56
N PHE A 80 -2.89 -0.97 -0.96
CA PHE A 80 -2.62 -1.76 -2.15
C PHE A 80 -2.38 -3.20 -1.76
N SER A 81 -2.93 -4.13 -2.53
CA SER A 81 -2.65 -5.55 -2.36
C SER A 81 -2.44 -6.25 -3.68
N ALA A 82 -1.42 -7.09 -3.73
CA ALA A 82 -1.09 -7.93 -4.87
C ALA A 82 -0.55 -9.27 -4.35
N ASN A 83 -1.14 -10.38 -4.79
CA ASN A 83 -0.89 -11.70 -4.22
C ASN A 83 -1.06 -11.67 -2.69
N TYR A 84 -0.01 -12.00 -1.94
CA TYR A 84 -0.02 -12.01 -0.48
C TYR A 84 0.44 -10.69 0.16
N TRP A 85 0.87 -9.71 -0.65
CA TRP A 85 1.38 -8.44 -0.14
C TRP A 85 0.26 -7.45 0.14
N ILE A 86 0.45 -6.68 1.21
CA ILE A 86 -0.38 -5.55 1.61
C ILE A 86 0.54 -4.36 1.90
N ILE A 87 0.24 -3.23 1.26
CA ILE A 87 0.93 -1.95 1.40
C ILE A 87 -0.08 -0.92 1.89
N ILE A 88 0.14 -0.32 3.05
CA ILE A 88 -0.76 0.65 3.69
C ILE A 88 -0.08 2.01 3.71
N ILE A 89 -0.69 2.99 3.05
CA ILE A 89 -0.16 4.34 2.86
C ILE A 89 -1.18 5.33 3.40
N GLY A 90 -0.74 6.25 4.24
CA GLY A 90 -1.57 7.34 4.74
C GLY A 90 -1.93 8.35 3.63
N GLU A 91 -2.97 9.16 3.84
CA GLU A 91 -3.30 10.22 2.88
C GLU A 91 -2.22 11.33 2.76
N ASP A 92 -1.29 11.37 3.71
CA ASP A 92 -0.06 12.16 3.68
C ASP A 92 1.03 11.55 2.76
N LYS A 93 0.73 10.40 2.13
CA LYS A 93 1.60 9.58 1.26
C LYS A 93 2.69 8.82 2.03
N ILE A 94 2.66 8.82 3.35
CA ILE A 94 3.62 8.13 4.19
C ILE A 94 3.28 6.64 4.25
N LEU A 95 4.29 5.80 4.00
CA LEU A 95 4.20 4.35 4.09
C LEU A 95 4.19 3.94 5.57
N GLU A 96 3.06 3.40 6.02
CA GLU A 96 2.88 2.91 7.40
C GLU A 96 3.24 1.43 7.52
N THR A 97 2.96 0.64 6.48
CA THR A 97 3.19 -0.81 6.50
C THR A 97 3.36 -1.38 5.09
N ALA A 98 4.34 -2.26 4.93
CA ALA A 98 4.38 -3.24 3.85
C ALA A 98 4.61 -4.63 4.44
N MET A 99 3.76 -5.60 4.10
CA MET A 99 3.82 -6.95 4.69
C MET A 99 3.17 -8.03 3.85
N ILE A 100 3.54 -9.28 4.13
CA ILE A 100 2.88 -10.48 3.62
C ILE A 100 1.84 -10.98 4.62
N THR A 101 0.69 -11.44 4.12
CA THR A 101 -0.30 -12.25 4.84
C THR A 101 -0.78 -13.40 3.98
N ARG A 102 -1.04 -14.57 4.58
CA ARG A 102 -1.58 -15.75 3.87
C ARG A 102 -3.05 -15.59 3.46
N SER A 103 -3.74 -14.59 4.00
CA SER A 103 -5.16 -14.36 3.72
C SER A 103 -5.45 -12.86 3.60
N PRO A 104 -5.04 -12.21 2.50
CA PRO A 104 -5.30 -10.79 2.27
C PRO A 104 -6.79 -10.45 2.35
N GLU A 105 -7.65 -11.27 1.75
CA GLU A 105 -9.11 -11.10 1.76
C GLU A 105 -9.68 -11.00 3.19
N ARG A 106 -9.22 -11.88 4.09
CA ARG A 106 -9.64 -11.86 5.51
C ARG A 106 -9.02 -10.70 6.29
N TYR A 107 -7.85 -10.22 5.87
CA TYR A 107 -7.21 -9.08 6.50
C TYR A 107 -7.91 -7.77 6.10
N LEU A 108 -8.22 -7.62 4.82
CA LEU A 108 -8.81 -6.45 4.16
C LEU A 108 -10.34 -6.54 4.08
N SER A 109 -10.97 -7.17 5.07
CA SER A 109 -12.41 -7.38 5.08
C SER A 109 -13.17 -6.13 5.53
N LYS A 110 -14.42 -6.01 5.08
CA LYS A 110 -15.28 -4.87 5.42
C LYS A 110 -15.56 -4.75 6.91
N GLU A 111 -15.66 -5.89 7.61
CA GLU A 111 -15.86 -5.95 9.07
C GLU A 111 -14.67 -5.36 9.83
N LYS A 112 -13.50 -5.26 9.20
CA LYS A 112 -12.30 -4.63 9.75
C LYS A 112 -12.12 -3.19 9.29
N GLY A 113 -13.09 -2.61 8.59
CA GLY A 113 -13.07 -1.22 8.12
C GLY A 113 -12.42 -0.99 6.76
N TYR A 114 -12.10 -2.06 6.02
CA TYR A 114 -11.53 -1.95 4.68
C TYR A 114 -12.63 -2.01 3.61
N THR A 115 -12.63 -1.03 2.71
CA THR A 115 -13.56 -0.99 1.57
C THR A 115 -12.78 -1.18 0.28
N TYR A 116 -13.01 -2.28 -0.43
CA TYR A 116 -12.47 -2.48 -1.78
C TYR A 116 -13.07 -1.47 -2.75
N ILE A 117 -12.23 -0.84 -3.57
CA ILE A 117 -12.66 0.17 -4.55
C ILE A 117 -12.25 -0.17 -5.98
N GLY A 118 -11.74 -1.38 -6.22
CA GLY A 118 -11.28 -1.81 -7.55
C GLY A 118 -9.77 -1.97 -7.63
N THR A 119 -9.29 -2.29 -8.82
CA THR A 119 -7.88 -2.30 -9.19
C THR A 119 -7.38 -0.88 -9.47
N VAL A 120 -6.06 -0.70 -9.45
CA VAL A 120 -5.42 0.55 -9.87
C VAL A 120 -5.96 1.00 -11.23
N LYS A 121 -6.02 0.11 -12.23
CA LYS A 121 -6.57 0.41 -13.57
C LYS A 121 -7.99 0.96 -13.52
N GLU A 122 -8.88 0.30 -12.77
CA GLU A 122 -10.29 0.68 -12.70
C GLU A 122 -10.46 2.05 -12.06
N VAL A 123 -9.74 2.32 -10.97
CA VAL A 123 -9.80 3.63 -10.29
C VAL A 123 -9.25 4.75 -11.18
N PHE A 124 -8.22 4.48 -12.00
CA PHE A 124 -7.71 5.43 -12.99
C PHE A 124 -8.74 5.77 -14.06
N SER A 125 -9.47 4.77 -14.56
CA SER A 125 -10.47 4.96 -15.63
C SER A 125 -11.67 5.83 -15.23
N TRP A 126 -11.81 6.16 -13.95
CA TRP A 126 -12.88 7.03 -13.43
C TRP A 126 -12.53 8.51 -13.42
N ILE A 127 -11.31 8.86 -13.86
CA ILE A 127 -10.78 10.23 -13.88
C ILE A 127 -10.79 10.79 -15.31
N GLU A 128 -10.89 9.91 -16.31
CA GLU A 128 -11.10 10.23 -17.74
C GLU A 128 -12.57 10.49 -18.03
#